data_AF-A0A1D6K5C9-F1
#
_entry.id   AF-A0A1D6K5C9-F1
#
_cell.length_a   1.000
_cell.length_b   1.000
_cell.length_c   1.000
_cell.angle_alpha   90.00
_cell.angle_beta   90.00
_cell.angle_gamma   90.00
#
_symmetry.space_group_name_H-M   'P 1'
#
loop_
_entity.id
_entity.type
_entity.pdbx_description
1 polymer ?
#
loop_
_entity_poly.entity_id
_entity_poly.type
_entity_poly.pdbx_seq_one_letter_code
_entity_poly.pdbx_strand_id
1 'polypeptide(L)'
;MYIIGDGNNYYDFTYVENVAYGHVCAEKTLSSEDGAKIAAGKTYFITNMEPIKFWEFMSLILEGLGYERPSVKIPVSVMMPVAHVVEWTYQKFAKYGMKVPQLTPSRIRLLSCNRTFSCSRAKEQLGYEPLVSLKDGVKRTVESYSHLQAQNHRSISKASIFLGNGNLAKTVLWEDAKQTVTVLLLLAVIYYHLFTCGYTFITAMAKLLSLTALFLFIHGMLPSNLFGHKVEKLEASNFHITQAQAHHIANSISSNWNSLVSALRSLCRGNDWLLFLKVSLSLLVVSILSSMSSQAAFKIGTALVFTGFKAYEKWEDSIDSMVGDACTILLHFGSAKESSS
;
A
#
# COMPACT_ATOMS: atom_id res chain seq x y z
N MET A 1 -3.25 -5.96 -11.46
CA MET A 1 -4.59 -6.16 -12.07
C MET A 1 -4.78 -7.65 -12.40
N TYR A 2 -6.01 -8.17 -12.37
CA TYR A 2 -6.32 -9.60 -12.56
C TYR A 2 -7.00 -9.86 -13.92
N ILE A 3 -6.68 -11.00 -14.55
CA ILE A 3 -7.35 -11.53 -15.73
C ILE A 3 -8.51 -12.42 -15.26
N ILE A 4 -9.72 -12.12 -15.72
CA ILE A 4 -10.91 -12.93 -15.43
C ILE A 4 -11.10 -13.95 -16.56
N GLY A 5 -11.14 -15.23 -16.21
CA GLY A 5 -11.19 -16.35 -17.15
C GLY A 5 -9.83 -16.84 -17.63
N ASP A 6 -9.83 -17.53 -18.77
CA ASP A 6 -8.61 -18.09 -19.38
C ASP A 6 -7.79 -17.04 -20.16
N GLY A 7 -8.42 -15.90 -20.47
CA GLY A 7 -7.86 -14.77 -21.18
C GLY A 7 -7.84 -14.92 -22.71
N ASN A 8 -8.53 -15.93 -23.26
CA ASN A 8 -8.55 -16.19 -24.71
C ASN A 8 -9.74 -15.54 -25.41
N ASN A 9 -10.41 -14.59 -24.76
CA ASN A 9 -11.61 -13.99 -25.30
C ASN A 9 -11.30 -12.88 -26.32
N TYR A 10 -11.86 -13.00 -27.52
CA TYR A 10 -11.65 -12.06 -28.62
C TYR A 10 -12.70 -10.95 -28.62
N TYR A 11 -12.24 -9.73 -28.90
CA TYR A 11 -13.05 -8.51 -28.96
C TYR A 11 -12.69 -7.68 -30.18
N ASP A 12 -13.72 -7.07 -30.78
CA ASP A 12 -13.54 -5.97 -31.72
C ASP A 12 -13.55 -4.63 -30.97
N PHE A 13 -12.45 -3.91 -31.07
CA PHE A 13 -12.33 -2.53 -30.63
C PHE A 13 -12.33 -1.63 -31.86
N THR A 14 -13.04 -0.50 -31.79
CA THR A 14 -13.13 0.44 -32.90
C THR A 14 -12.70 1.81 -32.44
N TYR A 15 -11.80 2.44 -33.18
CA TYR A 15 -11.40 3.81 -32.88
C TYR A 15 -12.53 4.79 -33.25
N VAL A 16 -12.72 5.83 -32.43
CA VAL A 16 -13.88 6.75 -32.57
C VAL A 16 -13.91 7.46 -33.93
N GLU A 17 -12.75 7.83 -34.48
CA GLU A 17 -12.67 8.45 -35.81
C GLU A 17 -13.11 7.49 -36.92
N ASN A 18 -12.83 6.18 -36.78
CA ASN A 18 -13.29 5.18 -37.75
C ASN A 18 -14.82 5.01 -37.68
N VAL A 19 -15.42 5.11 -36.49
CA VAL A 19 -16.88 5.12 -36.34
C VAL A 19 -17.49 6.34 -37.02
N ALA A 20 -16.92 7.53 -36.80
CA ALA A 20 -17.34 8.76 -37.46
C ALA A 20 -17.20 8.66 -38.98
N TYR A 21 -16.09 8.09 -39.47
CA TYR A 21 -15.87 7.84 -40.89
C TYR A 21 -16.91 6.89 -41.49
N GLY A 22 -17.32 5.85 -40.75
CA GLY A 22 -18.42 4.97 -41.14
C GLY A 22 -19.73 5.71 -41.39
N HIS A 23 -20.03 6.75 -40.61
CA HIS A 23 -21.20 7.62 -40.87
C HIS A 23 -21.05 8.44 -42.15
N VAL A 24 -19.85 8.97 -42.42
CA VAL A 24 -19.56 9.71 -43.68
C VAL A 24 -19.69 8.78 -44.89
N CYS A 25 -19.20 7.55 -44.81
CA CYS A 25 -19.39 6.53 -45.86
C CYS A 25 -20.87 6.23 -46.09
N ALA A 26 -21.66 6.13 -45.02
CA ALA A 26 -23.09 5.90 -45.10
C ALA A 26 -23.82 7.07 -45.78
N GLU A 27 -23.53 8.30 -45.36
CA GLU A 27 -24.08 9.52 -45.98
C GLU A 27 -23.77 9.56 -47.48
N LYS A 28 -22.49 9.43 -47.85
CA LYS A 28 -22.04 9.43 -49.26
C LYS A 28 -22.76 8.38 -50.10
N THR A 29 -22.98 7.19 -49.56
CA THR A 29 -23.68 6.11 -50.25
C THR A 29 -25.16 6.44 -50.44
N LEU A 30 -25.80 6.98 -49.40
CA LEU A 30 -27.22 7.37 -49.41
C LEU A 30 -27.50 8.60 -50.29
N SER A 31 -26.50 9.45 -50.58
CA SER A 31 -26.65 10.59 -51.49
C SER A 31 -26.88 10.17 -52.95
N SER A 32 -26.51 8.95 -53.33
CA SER A 32 -26.74 8.41 -54.67
C SER A 32 -28.04 7.58 -54.71
N GLU A 33 -28.86 7.69 -55.77
CA GLU A 33 -30.11 6.92 -55.86
C GLU A 33 -29.86 5.39 -55.83
N ASP A 34 -28.82 4.93 -56.51
CA ASP A 34 -28.48 3.50 -56.56
C ASP A 34 -27.89 3.00 -55.24
N GLY A 35 -27.03 3.81 -54.60
CA GLY A 35 -26.52 3.52 -53.26
C GLY A 35 -27.63 3.54 -52.20
N ALA A 36 -28.60 4.46 -52.31
CA ALA A 36 -29.76 4.52 -51.42
C ALA A 36 -30.65 3.27 -51.52
N LYS A 37 -30.94 2.78 -52.72
CA LYS A 37 -31.67 1.52 -52.93
C LYS A 37 -30.96 0.34 -52.26
N ILE A 38 -29.63 0.31 -52.32
CA ILE A 38 -28.83 -0.74 -51.70
C ILE A 38 -28.77 -0.55 -50.19
N ALA A 39 -28.56 0.66 -49.67
CA ALA A 39 -28.11 0.86 -48.30
C ALA A 39 -29.19 1.33 -47.32
N ALA A 40 -30.27 1.95 -47.79
CA ALA A 40 -31.30 2.54 -46.92
C ALA A 40 -32.08 1.48 -46.12
N GLY A 41 -32.46 1.83 -44.88
CA GLY A 41 -33.26 0.95 -43.99
C GLY A 41 -32.52 -0.27 -43.43
N LYS A 42 -31.21 -0.36 -43.66
CA LYS A 42 -30.37 -1.49 -43.28
C LYS A 42 -29.48 -1.18 -42.09
N THR A 43 -29.15 -2.20 -41.32
CA THR A 43 -28.20 -2.11 -40.20
C THR A 43 -26.80 -2.58 -40.63
N TYR A 44 -25.78 -1.94 -40.06
CA TYR A 44 -24.37 -2.21 -40.35
C TYR A 44 -23.56 -2.20 -39.05
N PHE A 45 -22.57 -3.08 -38.95
CA PHE A 45 -21.57 -3.05 -37.88
C PHE A 45 -20.32 -2.35 -38.41
N ILE A 46 -19.82 -1.38 -37.65
CA ILE A 46 -18.57 -0.66 -37.95
C ILE A 46 -17.50 -1.14 -36.96
N THR A 47 -16.40 -1.68 -37.49
CA THR A 47 -15.28 -2.23 -36.71
C THR A 47 -13.94 -1.76 -37.29
N ASN A 48 -12.84 -1.96 -36.55
CA ASN A 48 -11.48 -1.79 -37.10
C ASN A 48 -11.01 -2.97 -37.98
N MET A 49 -11.79 -4.05 -38.12
CA MET A 49 -11.39 -5.28 -38.85
C MET A 49 -10.13 -5.98 -38.28
N GLU A 50 -9.72 -5.65 -37.06
CA GLU A 50 -8.54 -6.17 -36.37
C GLU A 50 -8.94 -6.78 -35.01
N PRO A 51 -9.60 -7.96 -34.99
CA PRO A 51 -10.00 -8.60 -33.74
C PRO A 51 -8.77 -8.99 -32.92
N ILE A 52 -8.75 -8.59 -31.65
CA ILE A 52 -7.66 -8.85 -30.72
C ILE A 52 -8.22 -9.48 -29.44
N LYS A 53 -7.37 -10.17 -28.67
CA LYS A 53 -7.76 -10.63 -27.34
C LYS A 53 -8.01 -9.44 -26.43
N PHE A 54 -9.10 -9.47 -25.67
CA PHE A 54 -9.47 -8.39 -24.74
C PHE A 54 -8.32 -8.04 -23.78
N TRP A 55 -7.70 -9.05 -23.19
CA TRP A 55 -6.62 -8.86 -22.21
C TRP A 55 -5.30 -8.40 -22.85
N GLU A 56 -5.10 -8.70 -24.13
CA GLU A 56 -3.96 -8.18 -24.90
C GLU A 56 -4.16 -6.70 -25.19
N PHE A 57 -5.36 -6.29 -25.62
CA PHE A 57 -5.72 -4.88 -25.77
C PHE A 57 -5.56 -4.10 -24.45
N MET A 58 -6.05 -4.64 -23.33
CA MET A 58 -5.87 -4.03 -22.02
C MET A 58 -4.39 -3.90 -21.64
N SER A 59 -3.56 -4.89 -21.99
CA SER A 59 -2.11 -4.85 -21.74
C SER A 59 -1.42 -3.75 -22.53
N LEU A 60 -1.80 -3.52 -23.79
CA LEU A 60 -1.26 -2.43 -24.61
C LEU A 60 -1.56 -1.05 -24.02
N ILE A 61 -2.79 -0.85 -23.52
CA ILE A 61 -3.17 0.41 -22.85
C ILE A 61 -2.38 0.61 -21.56
N LEU A 62 -2.32 -0.41 -20.70
CA LEU A 62 -1.64 -0.32 -19.40
C LEU A 62 -0.15 -0.03 -19.58
N GLU A 63 0.50 -0.72 -20.50
CA GLU A 63 1.92 -0.51 -20.80
C GLU A 63 2.17 0.89 -21.40
N GLY A 64 1.29 1.34 -22.30
CA GLY A 64 1.35 2.71 -22.83
C GLY A 64 1.23 3.78 -21.74
N LEU A 65 0.46 3.51 -20.68
CA LEU A 65 0.32 4.38 -19.51
C LEU A 65 1.42 4.17 -18.45
N GLY A 66 2.33 3.21 -18.62
CA GLY A 66 3.42 2.92 -17.67
C GLY A 66 3.05 1.99 -16.50
N TYR A 67 1.93 1.28 -16.57
CA TYR A 67 1.52 0.28 -15.58
C TYR A 67 2.02 -1.13 -15.92
N GLU A 68 2.14 -1.98 -14.89
CA GLU A 68 2.47 -3.39 -15.08
C GLU A 68 1.33 -4.18 -15.74
N ARG A 69 1.72 -5.14 -16.59
CA ARG A 69 0.77 -6.03 -17.26
C ARG A 69 0.07 -6.97 -16.26
N PRO A 70 -1.24 -7.23 -16.41
CA PRO A 70 -1.95 -8.18 -15.58
C PRO A 70 -1.47 -9.62 -15.87
N SER A 71 -1.02 -10.34 -14.84
CA SER A 71 -0.45 -11.70 -14.97
C SER A 71 -1.28 -12.79 -14.27
N VAL A 72 -2.07 -12.41 -13.26
CA VAL A 72 -2.80 -13.37 -12.42
C VAL A 72 -4.17 -13.67 -13.04
N LYS A 73 -4.43 -14.93 -13.35
CA LYS A 73 -5.71 -15.41 -13.92
C LYS A 73 -6.61 -15.96 -12.82
N ILE A 74 -7.87 -15.55 -12.84
CA ILE A 74 -8.91 -16.01 -11.91
C ILE A 74 -10.03 -16.66 -12.73
N PRO A 75 -10.34 -17.97 -12.53
CA PRO A 75 -11.40 -18.64 -13.25
C PRO A 75 -12.78 -17.98 -13.04
N VAL A 76 -13.58 -17.94 -14.11
CA VAL A 76 -14.95 -17.37 -14.07
C VAL A 76 -15.83 -18.09 -13.06
N SER A 77 -15.66 -19.41 -12.90
CA SER A 77 -16.39 -20.22 -11.92
C SER A 77 -16.19 -19.76 -10.48
N VAL A 78 -15.03 -19.19 -10.15
CA VAL A 78 -14.72 -18.64 -8.83
C VAL A 78 -15.28 -17.22 -8.70
N MET A 79 -15.13 -16.40 -9.74
CA MET A 79 -15.54 -14.99 -9.69
C MET A 79 -17.07 -14.79 -9.75
N MET A 80 -17.80 -15.68 -10.44
CA MET A 80 -19.26 -15.57 -10.61
C MET A 80 -20.05 -15.64 -9.29
N PRO A 81 -19.83 -16.62 -8.39
CA PRO A 81 -20.48 -16.64 -7.08
C PRO A 81 -20.16 -15.38 -6.27
N VAL A 82 -18.91 -14.91 -6.28
CA VAL A 82 -18.49 -13.69 -5.58
C VAL A 82 -19.28 -12.49 -6.08
N ALA A 83 -19.45 -12.34 -7.40
CA ALA A 83 -20.22 -11.23 -7.95
C ALA A 83 -21.71 -11.30 -7.63
N HIS A 84 -22.31 -12.49 -7.55
CA HIS A 84 -23.70 -12.63 -7.11
C HIS A 84 -23.87 -12.22 -5.64
N VAL A 85 -22.91 -12.56 -4.77
CA VAL A 85 -22.91 -12.10 -3.38
C VAL A 85 -22.80 -10.57 -3.32
N VAL A 86 -21.85 -9.98 -4.06
CA VAL A 86 -21.66 -8.53 -4.11
C VAL A 86 -22.92 -7.82 -4.62
N GLU A 87 -23.54 -8.33 -5.68
CA GLU A 87 -24.78 -7.78 -6.22
C GLU A 87 -25.95 -7.90 -5.24
N TRP A 88 -26.09 -9.05 -4.56
CA TRP A 88 -27.11 -9.25 -3.54
C TRP A 88 -26.94 -8.29 -2.36
N THR A 89 -25.71 -8.13 -1.86
CA THR A 89 -25.38 -7.16 -0.79
C THR A 89 -25.70 -5.75 -1.26
N TYR A 90 -25.31 -5.39 -2.47
CA TYR A 90 -25.65 -4.08 -3.04
C TYR A 90 -27.16 -3.88 -3.10
N GLN A 91 -27.94 -4.82 -3.61
CA GLN A 91 -29.40 -4.69 -3.67
C GLN A 91 -30.06 -4.50 -2.29
N LYS A 92 -29.52 -5.13 -1.25
CA LYS A 92 -30.02 -4.98 0.13
C LYS A 92 -29.68 -3.63 0.74
N PHE A 93 -28.49 -3.11 0.46
CA PHE A 93 -27.94 -1.94 1.14
C PHE A 93 -27.86 -0.67 0.26
N ALA A 94 -28.24 -0.75 -1.02
CA ALA A 94 -28.24 0.39 -1.95
C ALA A 94 -29.07 1.57 -1.44
N LYS A 95 -30.14 1.31 -0.68
CA LYS A 95 -30.98 2.34 -0.04
C LYS A 95 -30.22 3.21 0.97
N TYR A 96 -29.06 2.77 1.45
CA TYR A 96 -28.20 3.50 2.37
C TYR A 96 -27.07 4.26 1.67
N GLY A 97 -27.18 4.49 0.34
CA GLY A 97 -26.23 5.32 -0.41
C GLY A 97 -24.96 4.62 -0.86
N MET A 98 -24.95 3.28 -0.94
CA MET A 98 -23.82 2.55 -1.51
C MET A 98 -23.63 2.87 -3.01
N LYS A 99 -22.38 3.01 -3.44
CA LYS A 99 -22.02 3.16 -4.86
C LYS A 99 -22.19 1.85 -5.61
N VAL A 100 -22.51 1.95 -6.91
CA VAL A 100 -22.65 0.78 -7.79
C VAL A 100 -21.35 -0.03 -7.81
N PRO A 101 -21.38 -1.33 -7.47
CA PRO A 101 -20.18 -2.15 -7.44
C PRO A 101 -19.61 -2.33 -8.86
N GLN A 102 -18.29 -2.30 -8.96
CA GLN A 102 -17.59 -2.54 -10.24
C GLN A 102 -17.64 -4.02 -10.65
N LEU A 103 -17.81 -4.92 -9.67
CA LEU A 103 -17.87 -6.37 -9.83
C LEU A 103 -19.33 -6.84 -9.87
N THR A 104 -19.91 -6.93 -11.06
CA THR A 104 -21.26 -7.48 -11.27
C THR A 104 -21.21 -8.74 -12.15
N PRO A 105 -22.18 -9.67 -12.03
CA PRO A 105 -22.24 -10.86 -12.87
C PRO A 105 -22.31 -10.51 -14.36
N SER A 106 -23.03 -9.44 -14.72
CA SER A 106 -23.12 -8.93 -16.10
C SER A 106 -21.76 -8.51 -16.66
N ARG A 107 -20.93 -7.84 -15.86
CA ARG A 107 -19.58 -7.42 -16.26
C ARG A 107 -18.62 -8.59 -16.36
N ILE A 108 -18.69 -9.55 -15.46
CA ILE A 108 -17.87 -10.78 -15.56
C ILE A 108 -18.24 -11.55 -16.84
N ARG A 109 -19.54 -11.69 -17.10
CA ARG A 109 -20.03 -12.35 -18.31
C ARG A 109 -19.50 -11.64 -19.56
N LEU A 110 -19.56 -10.31 -19.58
CA LEU A 110 -18.97 -9.48 -20.64
C LEU A 110 -17.48 -9.81 -20.81
N LEU A 111 -16.68 -9.67 -19.74
CA LEU A 111 -15.23 -9.90 -19.77
C LEU A 111 -14.81 -11.32 -20.15
N SER A 112 -15.70 -12.31 -20.04
CA SER A 112 -15.42 -13.73 -20.34
C SER A 112 -15.85 -14.21 -21.72
N CYS A 113 -16.74 -13.49 -22.42
CA CYS A 113 -17.34 -13.95 -23.68
C CYS A 113 -16.63 -13.40 -24.91
N ASN A 114 -16.63 -14.13 -26.03
CA ASN A 114 -16.13 -13.63 -27.31
C ASN A 114 -17.14 -12.67 -27.94
N ARG A 115 -16.67 -11.52 -28.42
CA ARG A 115 -17.49 -10.48 -29.06
C ARG A 115 -16.80 -9.93 -30.30
N THR A 116 -16.97 -10.64 -31.40
CA THR A 116 -16.53 -10.21 -32.73
C THR A 116 -17.74 -9.98 -33.63
N PHE A 117 -17.68 -8.96 -34.47
CA PHE A 117 -18.74 -8.55 -35.38
C PHE A 117 -18.23 -8.57 -36.82
N SER A 118 -19.07 -9.01 -37.75
CA SER A 118 -18.73 -8.95 -39.17
C SER A 118 -18.98 -7.55 -39.73
N CYS A 119 -17.93 -6.94 -40.28
CA CYS A 119 -17.98 -5.64 -40.96
C CYS A 119 -18.06 -5.79 -42.50
N SER A 120 -18.23 -7.02 -43.02
CA SER A 120 -18.24 -7.29 -44.47
C SER A 120 -19.29 -6.47 -45.21
N ARG A 121 -20.49 -6.36 -44.65
CA ARG A 121 -21.60 -5.62 -45.25
C ARG A 121 -21.31 -4.12 -45.39
N ALA A 122 -20.64 -3.51 -44.42
CA ALA A 122 -20.26 -2.11 -44.48
C ALA A 122 -19.16 -1.87 -45.52
N LYS A 123 -18.20 -2.81 -45.62
CA LYS A 123 -17.15 -2.76 -46.64
C LYS A 123 -17.72 -2.86 -48.06
N GLU A 124 -18.61 -3.83 -48.29
CA GLU A 124 -19.19 -4.09 -49.61
C GLU A 124 -20.20 -3.04 -50.05
N GLN A 125 -21.09 -2.59 -49.15
CA GLN A 125 -22.24 -1.75 -49.52
C GLN A 125 -21.99 -0.26 -49.28
N LEU A 126 -21.11 0.11 -48.33
CA LEU A 126 -20.81 1.51 -48.01
C LEU A 126 -19.40 1.94 -48.45
N GLY A 127 -18.58 1.00 -48.96
CA GLY A 127 -17.18 1.26 -49.28
C GLY A 127 -16.34 1.62 -48.05
N TYR A 128 -16.75 1.18 -46.86
CA TYR A 128 -16.06 1.50 -45.62
C TYR A 128 -14.75 0.71 -45.46
N GLU A 129 -13.67 1.43 -45.15
CA GLU A 129 -12.38 0.88 -44.75
C GLU A 129 -11.82 1.72 -43.57
N PRO A 130 -11.33 1.09 -42.49
CA PRO A 130 -10.83 1.83 -41.33
C PRO A 130 -9.60 2.67 -41.71
N LEU A 131 -9.63 3.96 -41.35
CA LEU A 131 -8.55 4.90 -41.65
C LEU A 131 -7.40 4.80 -40.63
N VAL A 132 -7.74 4.51 -39.38
CA VAL A 132 -6.79 4.43 -38.26
C VAL A 132 -6.65 2.99 -37.81
N SER A 133 -5.42 2.47 -37.82
CA SER A 133 -5.11 1.14 -37.29
C SER A 133 -5.40 1.06 -35.79
N LEU A 134 -5.66 -0.14 -35.27
CA LEU A 134 -5.90 -0.33 -33.84
C LEU A 134 -4.70 0.13 -33.00
N LYS A 135 -3.48 -0.15 -33.48
CA LYS A 135 -2.24 0.25 -32.82
C LYS A 135 -2.11 1.77 -32.72
N ASP A 136 -2.38 2.48 -33.80
CA ASP A 136 -2.34 3.95 -33.81
C ASP A 136 -3.45 4.54 -32.94
N GLY A 137 -4.65 3.94 -32.98
CA GLY A 137 -5.77 4.33 -32.11
C GLY A 137 -5.43 4.20 -30.62
N VAL A 138 -4.78 3.09 -30.22
CA VAL A 138 -4.31 2.90 -28.84
C VAL A 138 -3.27 3.96 -28.47
N LYS A 139 -2.28 4.21 -29.34
CA LYS A 139 -1.24 5.23 -29.10
C LYS A 139 -1.85 6.62 -28.87
N ARG A 140 -2.74 7.07 -29.78
CA ARG A 140 -3.43 8.37 -29.66
C ARG A 140 -4.29 8.44 -28.40
N THR A 141 -4.93 7.33 -28.03
CA THR A 141 -5.73 7.25 -26.80
C THR A 141 -4.84 7.44 -25.58
N VAL A 142 -3.74 6.70 -25.47
CA VAL A 142 -2.78 6.83 -24.36
C VAL A 142 -2.24 8.25 -24.25
N GLU A 143 -1.88 8.89 -25.37
CA GLU A 143 -1.43 10.29 -25.41
C GLU A 143 -2.51 11.26 -24.90
N SER A 144 -3.78 11.04 -25.25
CA SER A 144 -4.91 11.86 -24.77
C SER A 144 -5.19 11.70 -23.27
N TYR A 145 -4.80 10.57 -22.66
CA TYR A 145 -4.99 10.27 -21.24
C TYR A 145 -3.68 10.41 -20.44
N SER A 146 -2.85 11.39 -20.78
CA SER A 146 -1.57 11.66 -20.09
C SER A 146 -1.71 11.85 -18.56
N HIS A 147 -2.83 12.38 -18.08
CA HIS A 147 -3.13 12.54 -16.66
C HIS A 147 -3.32 11.21 -15.91
N LEU A 148 -3.58 10.11 -16.62
CA LEU A 148 -3.68 8.75 -16.06
C LEU A 148 -2.37 7.97 -16.19
N GLN A 149 -1.30 8.57 -16.72
CA GLN A 149 0.00 7.89 -16.73
C GLN A 149 0.41 7.56 -15.30
N ALA A 150 1.02 6.40 -15.13
CA ALA A 150 1.63 5.99 -13.88
C ALA A 150 2.65 7.08 -13.49
N GLN A 151 2.26 7.91 -12.53
CA GLN A 151 3.23 8.77 -11.87
C GLN A 151 4.23 7.79 -11.25
N ASN A 152 5.50 7.91 -11.63
CA ASN A 152 6.61 7.16 -11.03
C ASN A 152 6.85 7.59 -9.56
N HIS A 153 5.79 7.99 -8.85
CA HIS A 153 5.77 8.12 -7.41
C HIS A 153 5.75 6.71 -6.84
N ARG A 154 6.95 6.17 -6.63
CA ARG A 154 7.19 5.30 -5.49
C ARG A 154 6.82 6.14 -4.26
N SER A 155 5.54 6.18 -3.90
CA SER A 155 5.06 6.98 -2.79
C SER A 155 5.81 6.48 -1.57
N ILE A 156 6.66 7.33 -1.01
CA ILE A 156 7.38 7.07 0.24
C ILE A 156 6.30 6.65 1.25
N SER A 157 6.26 5.38 1.64
CA SER A 157 5.18 4.83 2.48
C SER A 157 5.15 5.58 3.81
N LYS A 158 3.98 5.81 4.41
CA LYS A 158 3.92 6.49 5.72
C LYS A 158 4.72 5.75 6.78
N ALA A 159 4.84 4.42 6.66
CA ALA A 159 5.74 3.61 7.48
C ALA A 159 7.21 4.03 7.35
N SER A 160 7.69 4.27 6.12
CA SER A 160 9.06 4.76 5.91
C SER A 160 9.27 6.16 6.50
N ILE A 161 8.27 7.04 6.44
CA ILE A 161 8.29 8.37 7.08
C ILE A 161 8.34 8.23 8.61
N PHE A 162 7.49 7.38 9.19
CA PHE A 162 7.44 7.12 10.62
C PHE A 162 8.76 6.54 11.16
N LEU A 163 9.41 5.69 10.37
CA LEU A 163 10.72 5.12 10.67
C LEU A 163 11.90 6.08 10.38
N GLY A 164 11.62 7.34 10.04
CA GLY A 164 12.60 8.40 9.88
C GLY A 164 13.30 8.44 8.52
N ASN A 165 12.74 7.76 7.50
CA ASN A 165 13.22 7.70 6.11
C ASN A 165 14.73 7.40 5.97
N GLY A 166 15.30 6.72 6.96
CA GLY A 166 16.72 6.41 7.05
C GLY A 166 17.01 4.94 6.81
N ASN A 167 18.25 4.55 7.11
CA ASN A 167 18.70 3.16 7.00
C ASN A 167 17.82 2.16 7.79
N LEU A 168 17.20 2.61 8.89
CA LEU A 168 16.25 1.80 9.67
C LEU A 168 14.97 1.49 8.88
N ALA A 169 14.39 2.47 8.19
CA ALA A 169 13.21 2.27 7.35
C ALA A 169 13.49 1.22 6.27
N LYS A 170 14.62 1.37 5.56
CA LYS A 170 15.06 0.43 4.52
C LYS A 170 15.26 -0.99 5.03
N THR A 171 15.81 -1.11 6.25
CA THR A 171 16.08 -2.38 6.91
C THR A 171 14.78 -3.07 7.36
N VAL A 172 13.86 -2.32 7.99
CA VAL A 172 12.62 -2.87 8.54
C VAL A 172 11.60 -3.20 7.44
N LEU A 173 11.55 -2.40 6.37
CA LEU A 173 10.65 -2.60 5.23
C LEU A 173 11.18 -3.62 4.20
N TRP A 174 12.36 -4.21 4.43
CA TRP A 174 13.01 -5.16 3.53
C TRP A 174 13.37 -4.58 2.15
N GLU A 175 13.65 -3.28 2.07
CA GLU A 175 14.11 -2.65 0.83
C GLU A 175 15.57 -3.02 0.51
N ASP A 176 16.41 -3.20 1.54
CA ASP A 176 17.77 -3.74 1.44
C ASP A 176 17.87 -5.07 2.20
N ALA A 177 17.66 -6.17 1.49
CA ALA A 177 17.69 -7.51 2.06
C ALA A 177 19.03 -7.85 2.75
N LYS A 178 20.16 -7.34 2.25
CA LYS A 178 21.48 -7.64 2.82
C LYS A 178 21.63 -6.97 4.18
N GLN A 179 21.20 -5.70 4.28
CA GLN A 179 21.20 -4.97 5.54
C GLN A 179 20.21 -5.58 6.55
N THR A 180 19.00 -5.93 6.10
CA THR A 180 17.98 -6.58 6.94
C THR A 180 18.46 -7.90 7.52
N VAL A 181 19.05 -8.78 6.69
CA VAL A 181 19.59 -10.06 7.15
C VAL A 181 20.74 -9.85 8.14
N THR A 182 21.62 -8.88 7.90
CA THR A 182 22.72 -8.56 8.83
C THR A 182 22.18 -8.13 10.21
N VAL A 183 21.17 -7.27 10.24
CA VAL A 183 20.54 -6.83 11.50
C VAL A 183 19.82 -7.97 12.21
N LEU A 184 19.13 -8.85 11.48
CA LEU A 184 18.48 -10.04 12.06
C LEU A 184 19.50 -11.02 12.66
N LEU A 185 20.65 -11.22 11.99
CA LEU A 185 21.74 -12.03 12.52
C LEU A 185 22.32 -11.42 13.80
N LEU A 186 22.55 -10.11 13.84
CA LEU A 186 23.00 -9.40 15.04
C LEU A 186 21.98 -9.53 16.18
N LEU A 187 20.69 -9.36 15.89
CA LEU A 187 19.61 -9.57 16.87
C LEU A 187 19.54 -11.01 17.37
N ALA A 188 19.83 -12.01 16.52
CA ALA A 188 19.90 -13.41 16.93
C ALA A 188 21.09 -13.69 17.85
N VAL A 189 22.25 -13.09 17.60
CA VAL A 189 23.43 -13.16 18.50
C VAL A 189 23.12 -12.51 19.84
N ILE A 190 22.49 -11.33 19.83
CA ILE A 190 22.04 -10.63 21.04
C ILE A 190 21.04 -11.49 21.81
N TYR A 191 20.04 -12.05 21.13
CA TYR A 191 19.05 -12.97 21.72
C TYR A 191 19.73 -14.17 22.39
N TYR A 192 20.68 -14.79 21.70
CA TYR A 192 21.41 -15.93 22.23
C TYR A 192 22.15 -15.57 23.52
N HIS A 193 22.84 -14.44 23.51
CA HIS A 193 23.62 -13.98 24.67
C HIS A 193 22.75 -13.59 25.87
N LEU A 194 21.58 -12.98 25.62
CA LEU A 194 20.64 -12.56 26.67
C LEU A 194 19.86 -13.74 27.27
N PHE A 195 19.38 -14.67 26.44
CA PHE A 195 18.34 -15.62 26.87
C PHE A 195 18.77 -17.08 26.94
N THR A 196 19.75 -17.50 26.15
CA THR A 196 20.20 -18.92 26.14
C THR A 196 21.22 -19.19 27.24
N CYS A 197 21.95 -18.16 27.68
CA CYS A 197 22.87 -18.22 28.82
C CYS A 197 22.18 -18.14 30.20
N GLY A 198 20.84 -18.06 30.26
CA GLY A 198 20.09 -18.04 31.53
C GLY A 198 20.21 -16.76 32.35
N TYR A 199 20.69 -15.65 31.77
CA TYR A 199 20.84 -14.38 32.47
C TYR A 199 19.50 -13.63 32.59
N THR A 200 19.30 -12.94 33.71
CA THR A 200 18.26 -11.92 33.78
C THR A 200 18.69 -10.71 32.94
N PHE A 201 17.72 -9.92 32.46
CA PHE A 201 18.00 -8.69 31.71
C PHE A 201 18.98 -7.77 32.46
N ILE A 202 18.84 -7.67 33.78
CA ILE A 202 19.71 -6.88 34.65
C ILE A 202 21.15 -7.43 34.59
N THR A 203 21.33 -8.75 34.70
CA THR A 203 22.65 -9.39 34.62
C THR A 203 23.30 -9.18 33.25
N ALA A 204 22.53 -9.29 32.16
CA ALA A 204 23.03 -9.05 30.81
C ALA A 204 23.46 -7.59 30.61
N MET A 205 22.66 -6.63 31.07
CA MET A 205 22.99 -5.21 31.01
C MET A 205 24.24 -4.88 31.82
N ALA A 206 24.34 -5.41 33.04
CA ALA A 206 25.51 -5.22 33.89
C ALA A 206 26.79 -5.79 33.25
N LYS A 207 26.71 -6.97 32.62
CA LYS A 207 27.83 -7.56 31.87
C LYS A 207 28.20 -6.74 30.64
N LEU A 208 27.23 -6.23 29.89
CA LEU A 208 27.49 -5.35 28.75
C LEU A 208 28.19 -4.06 29.18
N LEU A 209 27.69 -3.42 30.25
CA LEU A 209 28.32 -2.23 30.82
C LEU A 209 29.73 -2.53 31.34
N SER A 210 29.92 -3.68 32.00
CA SER A 210 31.23 -4.13 32.48
C SER A 210 32.20 -4.39 31.32
N LEU A 211 31.74 -5.01 30.23
CA LEU A 211 32.55 -5.24 29.03
C LEU A 211 32.91 -3.92 28.34
N THR A 212 31.97 -2.98 28.23
CA THR A 212 32.23 -1.64 27.68
C THR A 212 33.23 -0.87 28.56
N ALA A 213 33.08 -0.92 29.88
CA ALA A 213 34.03 -0.31 30.80
C ALA A 213 35.42 -0.93 30.68
N LEU A 214 35.51 -2.26 30.59
CA LEU A 214 36.76 -2.98 30.36
C LEU A 214 37.39 -2.61 29.01
N PHE A 215 36.58 -2.52 27.95
CA PHE A 215 37.02 -2.09 26.62
C PHE A 215 37.59 -0.67 26.66
N LEU A 216 36.86 0.28 27.26
CA LEU A 216 37.33 1.66 27.41
C LEU A 216 38.62 1.74 28.24
N PHE A 217 38.74 0.91 29.29
CA PHE A 217 39.94 0.82 30.12
C PHE A 217 41.14 0.29 29.34
N ILE A 218 40.97 -0.84 28.63
CA ILE A 218 42.02 -1.42 27.77
C ILE A 218 42.41 -0.44 26.66
N HIS A 219 41.44 0.18 25.99
CA HIS A 219 41.66 1.19 24.96
C HIS A 219 42.40 2.42 25.51
N GLY A 220 42.11 2.84 26.74
CA GLY A 220 42.84 3.90 27.43
C GLY A 220 44.30 3.54 27.77
N MET A 221 44.56 2.26 28.07
CA MET A 221 45.91 1.75 28.34
C MET A 221 46.75 1.49 27.07
N LEU A 222 46.12 1.36 25.90
CA LEU A 222 46.83 1.06 24.66
C LEU A 222 47.81 2.20 24.28
N PRO A 223 49.07 1.88 23.93
CA PRO A 223 50.00 2.86 23.37
C PRO A 223 49.50 3.38 22.02
N SER A 224 49.79 4.63 21.71
CA SER A 224 49.30 5.32 20.49
C SER A 224 49.78 4.70 19.18
N ASN A 225 50.81 3.83 19.24
CA ASN A 225 51.31 3.05 18.10
C ASN A 225 51.38 1.57 18.51
N LEU A 226 50.63 0.72 17.80
CA LEU A 226 50.64 -0.73 17.98
C LEU A 226 50.80 -1.38 16.61
N PHE A 227 51.86 -2.17 16.42
CA PHE A 227 52.16 -2.87 15.17
C PHE A 227 52.08 -2.00 13.90
N GLY A 228 52.53 -0.74 13.96
CA GLY A 228 52.56 0.18 12.82
C GLY A 228 51.24 0.88 12.49
N HIS A 229 50.15 0.62 13.24
CA HIS A 229 48.89 1.35 13.14
C HIS A 229 48.75 2.37 14.29
N LYS A 230 48.39 3.62 13.95
CA LYS A 230 48.06 4.66 14.94
C LYS A 230 46.68 4.38 15.52
N VAL A 231 46.60 4.16 16.82
CA VAL A 231 45.33 4.02 17.55
C VAL A 231 44.86 5.42 17.94
N GLU A 232 43.72 5.85 17.39
CA GLU A 232 43.11 7.13 17.69
C GLU A 232 42.58 7.11 19.13
N LYS A 233 43.16 7.94 20.01
CA LYS A 233 42.73 8.01 21.41
C LYS A 233 41.43 8.80 21.51
N LEU A 234 40.47 8.28 22.27
CA LEU A 234 39.22 8.97 22.59
C LEU A 234 39.55 10.29 23.30
N GLU A 235 39.16 11.41 22.70
CA GLU A 235 39.38 12.74 23.24
C GLU A 235 38.47 13.00 24.45
N ALA A 236 38.99 13.68 25.50
CA ALA A 236 38.26 13.95 26.74
C ALA A 236 37.01 14.84 26.55
N SER A 237 36.96 15.57 25.44
CA SER A 237 35.80 16.37 24.99
C SER A 237 34.53 15.51 24.84
N ASN A 238 34.66 14.24 24.44
CA ASN A 238 33.54 13.31 24.26
C ASN A 238 32.83 12.92 25.58
N PHE A 239 33.49 13.15 26.72
CA PHE A 239 32.95 12.85 28.05
C PHE A 239 32.54 14.11 28.83
N HIS A 240 32.75 15.30 28.25
CA HIS A 240 32.44 16.55 28.91
C HIS A 240 30.97 16.94 28.69
N ILE A 241 30.13 16.69 29.70
CA ILE A 241 28.75 17.17 29.71
C ILE A 241 28.77 18.67 30.07
N THR A 242 28.33 19.52 29.15
CA THR A 242 28.24 20.96 29.42
C THR A 242 27.15 21.28 30.46
N GLN A 243 27.33 22.36 31.22
CA GLN A 243 26.32 22.78 32.21
C GLN A 243 24.94 23.02 31.59
N ALA A 244 24.89 23.52 30.35
CA ALA A 244 23.65 23.68 29.60
C ALA A 244 22.97 22.34 29.27
N GLN A 245 23.71 21.33 28.82
CA GLN A 245 23.18 19.99 28.58
C GLN A 245 22.69 19.31 29.87
N ALA A 246 23.46 19.42 30.95
CA ALA A 246 23.06 18.89 32.25
C ALA A 246 21.77 19.54 32.77
N HIS A 247 21.66 20.87 32.62
CA HIS A 247 20.45 21.60 33.02
C HIS A 247 19.24 21.24 32.15
N HIS A 248 19.43 21.08 30.83
CA HIS A 248 18.37 20.61 29.94
C HIS A 248 17.87 19.21 30.33
N ILE A 249 18.79 18.26 30.57
CA ILE A 249 18.45 16.89 31.01
C ILE A 249 17.67 16.94 32.34
N ALA A 250 18.15 17.71 33.32
CA ALA A 250 17.49 17.86 34.62
C ALA A 250 16.08 18.45 34.48
N ASN A 251 15.89 19.46 33.62
CA ASN A 251 14.60 20.07 33.35
C ASN A 251 13.65 19.10 32.61
N SER A 252 14.14 18.34 31.64
CA SER A 252 13.34 17.31 30.96
C SER A 252 12.87 16.21 31.91
N ILE A 253 13.76 15.71 32.79
CA ILE A 253 13.41 14.72 33.80
C ILE A 253 12.38 15.29 34.77
N SER A 254 12.60 16.50 35.29
CA SER A 254 11.70 17.16 36.23
C SER A 254 10.33 17.42 35.60
N SER A 255 10.29 17.86 34.34
CA SER A 255 9.04 18.06 33.61
C SER A 255 8.28 16.76 33.42
N ASN A 256 8.95 15.69 32.97
CA ASN A 256 8.32 14.38 32.79
C ASN A 256 7.79 13.82 34.11
N TRP A 257 8.55 13.95 35.19
CA TRP A 257 8.12 13.56 36.53
C TRP A 257 6.90 14.35 36.99
N ASN A 258 6.92 15.67 36.83
CA ASN A 258 5.80 16.53 37.19
C ASN A 258 4.54 16.19 36.38
N SER A 259 4.69 15.92 35.08
CA SER A 259 3.59 15.44 34.23
C SER A 259 3.02 14.11 34.74
N LEU A 260 3.87 13.14 35.06
CA LEU A 260 3.45 11.85 35.63
C LEU A 260 2.69 12.03 36.95
N VAL A 261 3.24 12.81 37.88
CA VAL A 261 2.60 13.10 39.17
C VAL A 261 1.26 13.82 38.98
N SER A 262 1.18 14.74 38.02
CA SER A 262 -0.07 15.44 37.71
C SER A 262 -1.14 14.48 37.15
N ALA A 263 -0.75 13.55 36.27
CA ALA A 263 -1.63 12.53 35.73
C ALA A 263 -2.13 11.59 36.84
N LEU A 264 -1.24 11.12 37.72
CA LEU A 264 -1.60 10.32 38.89
C LEU A 264 -2.56 11.06 39.82
N ARG A 265 -2.31 12.35 40.11
CA ARG A 265 -3.20 13.17 40.93
C ARG A 265 -4.57 13.35 40.26
N SER A 266 -4.62 13.50 38.93
CA SER A 266 -5.88 13.56 38.17
C SER A 266 -6.67 12.26 38.27
N LEU A 267 -5.98 11.11 38.14
CA LEU A 267 -6.57 9.78 38.32
C LEU A 267 -7.14 9.59 39.73
N CYS A 268 -6.39 9.98 40.77
CA CYS A 268 -6.84 9.87 42.16
C CYS A 268 -8.04 10.76 42.50
N ARG A 269 -8.20 11.90 41.80
CA ARG A 269 -9.35 12.80 41.98
C ARG A 269 -10.59 12.32 41.22
N GLY A 270 -10.44 11.42 40.24
CA GLY A 270 -11.55 10.87 39.47
C GLY A 270 -12.16 11.81 38.43
N ASN A 271 -11.55 12.97 38.16
CA ASN A 271 -12.14 14.01 37.30
C ASN A 271 -12.00 13.71 35.80
N ASP A 272 -11.06 12.84 35.39
CA ASP A 272 -10.75 12.59 33.98
C ASP A 272 -10.88 11.10 33.63
N TRP A 273 -12.11 10.72 33.27
CA TRP A 273 -12.45 9.33 32.94
C TRP A 273 -11.77 8.85 31.65
N LEU A 274 -11.49 9.75 30.71
CA LEU A 274 -10.80 9.42 29.47
C LEU A 274 -9.32 9.11 29.73
N LEU A 275 -8.66 9.91 30.57
CA LEU A 275 -7.30 9.64 31.03
C LEU A 275 -7.23 8.32 31.81
N PHE A 276 -8.21 8.03 32.67
CA PHE A 276 -8.31 6.75 33.37
C PHE A 276 -8.40 5.57 32.41
N LEU A 277 -9.28 5.61 31.40
CA LEU A 277 -9.39 4.54 30.41
C LEU A 277 -8.10 4.36 29.61
N LYS A 278 -7.47 5.45 29.15
CA LYS A 278 -6.19 5.39 28.42
C LYS A 278 -5.10 4.74 29.25
N VAL A 279 -4.95 5.15 30.51
CA VAL A 279 -3.95 4.60 31.43
C VAL A 279 -4.25 3.14 31.74
N SER A 280 -5.51 2.80 32.06
CA SER A 280 -5.93 1.43 32.33
C SER A 280 -5.68 0.49 31.14
N LEU A 281 -6.05 0.91 29.93
CA LEU A 281 -5.79 0.14 28.71
C LEU A 281 -4.29 -0.01 28.43
N SER A 282 -3.50 1.06 28.62
CA SER A 282 -2.04 0.99 28.47
C SER A 282 -1.41 0.04 29.49
N LEU A 283 -1.87 0.06 30.75
CA LEU A 283 -1.43 -0.84 31.80
C LEU A 283 -1.87 -2.28 31.55
N LEU A 284 -3.05 -2.49 30.96
CA LEU A 284 -3.50 -3.82 30.53
C LEU A 284 -2.56 -4.38 29.46
N VAL A 285 -2.19 -3.58 28.46
CA VAL A 285 -1.22 -3.97 27.43
C VAL A 285 0.14 -4.28 28.06
N VAL A 286 0.62 -3.42 28.97
CA VAL A 286 1.88 -3.65 29.71
C VAL A 286 1.80 -4.92 30.54
N SER A 287 0.67 -5.20 31.19
CA SER A 287 0.45 -6.40 32.00
C SER A 287 0.49 -7.67 31.15
N ILE A 288 -0.20 -7.68 30.01
CA ILE A 288 -0.16 -8.77 29.04
C ILE A 288 1.28 -9.00 28.57
N LEU A 289 1.98 -7.93 28.17
CA LEU A 289 3.38 -8.01 27.74
C LEU A 289 4.31 -8.50 28.85
N SER A 290 4.04 -8.13 30.11
CA SER A 290 4.83 -8.53 31.28
C SER A 290 4.56 -9.97 31.73
N SER A 291 3.37 -10.50 31.45
CA SER A 291 3.02 -11.91 31.71
C SER A 291 3.73 -12.88 30.78
N MET A 292 4.24 -12.40 29.65
CA MET A 292 4.98 -13.20 28.69
C MET A 292 6.40 -13.48 29.20
N SER A 293 6.94 -14.65 28.88
CA SER A 293 8.36 -14.88 29.11
C SER A 293 9.17 -13.88 28.29
N SER A 294 10.28 -13.39 28.84
CA SER A 294 11.16 -12.42 28.19
C SER A 294 11.65 -12.90 26.82
N GLN A 295 11.79 -14.22 26.65
CA GLN A 295 12.06 -14.88 25.37
C GLN A 295 10.90 -14.78 24.36
N ALA A 296 9.66 -14.97 24.82
CA ALA A 296 8.47 -14.86 23.98
C ALA A 296 8.24 -13.40 23.55
N ALA A 297 8.42 -12.45 24.47
CA ALA A 297 8.32 -11.02 24.20
C ALA A 297 9.34 -10.56 23.14
N PHE A 298 10.60 -10.98 23.24
CA PHE A 298 11.62 -10.64 22.25
C PHE A 298 11.33 -11.22 20.85
N LYS A 299 10.92 -12.49 20.78
CA LYS A 299 10.58 -13.15 19.50
C LYS A 299 9.38 -12.48 18.84
N ILE A 300 8.32 -12.24 19.61
CA ILE A 300 7.10 -11.61 19.11
C ILE A 300 7.35 -10.15 18.73
N GLY A 301 8.09 -9.39 19.54
CA GLY A 301 8.44 -8.00 19.21
C GLY A 301 9.26 -7.89 17.92
N THR A 302 10.29 -8.73 17.77
CA THR A 302 11.08 -8.77 16.53
C THR A 302 10.21 -9.15 15.33
N ALA A 303 9.36 -10.16 15.44
CA ALA A 303 8.44 -10.54 14.36
C ALA A 303 7.46 -9.40 14.04
N LEU A 304 6.87 -8.74 15.03
CA LEU A 304 5.92 -7.64 14.82
C LEU A 304 6.57 -6.43 14.13
N VAL A 305 7.81 -6.08 14.46
CA VAL A 305 8.48 -4.94 13.80
C VAL A 305 8.75 -5.27 12.34
N PHE A 306 9.41 -6.40 12.04
CA PHE A 306 9.83 -6.72 10.67
C PHE A 306 8.69 -7.18 9.76
N THR A 307 7.62 -7.75 10.32
CA THR A 307 6.47 -8.21 9.54
C THR A 307 5.32 -7.22 9.58
N GLY A 308 5.13 -6.52 10.70
CA GLY A 308 4.03 -5.58 10.91
C GLY A 308 4.18 -4.29 10.12
N PHE A 309 5.38 -3.69 10.05
CA PHE A 309 5.59 -2.50 9.21
C PHE A 309 5.44 -2.82 7.71
N LYS A 310 5.93 -3.98 7.28
CA LYS A 310 5.75 -4.45 5.90
C LYS A 310 4.28 -4.79 5.58
N ALA A 311 3.56 -5.37 6.55
CA ALA A 311 2.13 -5.60 6.41
C ALA A 311 1.38 -4.26 6.34
N TYR A 312 1.74 -3.29 7.18
CA TYR A 312 1.13 -1.96 7.15
C TYR A 312 1.33 -1.29 5.79
N GLU A 313 2.54 -1.29 5.23
CA GLU A 313 2.80 -0.73 3.89
C GLU A 313 1.93 -1.40 2.80
N LYS A 314 1.70 -2.71 2.90
CA LYS A 314 0.84 -3.44 1.96
C LYS A 314 -0.64 -3.08 2.09
N TRP A 315 -1.09 -2.72 3.29
CA TRP A 315 -2.50 -2.46 3.61
C TRP A 315 -2.76 -0.98 3.96
N GLU A 316 -1.83 -0.08 3.63
CA GLU A 316 -1.80 1.31 4.09
C GLU A 316 -3.11 2.03 3.75
N ASP A 317 -3.53 1.99 2.49
CA ASP A 317 -4.76 2.62 2.01
C ASP A 317 -6.02 2.06 2.70
N SER A 318 -6.03 0.76 2.99
CA SER A 318 -7.17 0.10 3.63
C SER A 318 -7.25 0.45 5.12
N ILE A 319 -6.11 0.50 5.81
CA ILE A 319 -6.03 0.84 7.24
C ILE A 319 -6.41 2.30 7.43
N ASP A 320 -5.88 3.19 6.59
CA ASP A 320 -6.17 4.62 6.69
C ASP A 320 -7.65 4.94 6.42
N SER A 321 -8.28 4.24 5.48
CA SER A 321 -9.74 4.33 5.28
C SER A 321 -10.51 3.89 6.52
N MET A 322 -10.15 2.75 7.11
CA MET A 322 -10.82 2.24 8.32
C MET A 322 -10.65 3.17 9.52
N VAL A 323 -9.45 3.74 9.69
CA VAL A 323 -9.17 4.72 10.76
C VAL A 323 -9.96 6.00 10.52
N GLY A 324 -10.06 6.47 9.28
CA GLY A 324 -10.90 7.60 8.90
C GLY A 324 -12.35 7.37 9.31
N ASP A 325 -12.93 6.24 8.92
CA ASP A 325 -14.31 5.87 9.24
C ASP A 325 -14.54 5.76 10.76
N ALA A 326 -13.61 5.14 11.49
CA ALA A 326 -13.68 5.02 12.95
C ALA A 326 -13.59 6.38 13.66
N CYS A 327 -12.73 7.28 13.19
CA CYS A 327 -12.64 8.66 13.70
C CYS A 327 -13.92 9.44 13.43
N THR A 328 -14.53 9.30 12.24
CA THR A 328 -15.82 9.95 11.93
C THR A 328 -16.93 9.44 12.85
N ILE A 329 -16.97 8.13 13.14
CA ILE A 329 -17.92 7.54 14.08
C ILE A 329 -17.70 8.09 15.49
N LEU A 330 -16.45 8.12 15.97
CA LEU A 330 -16.12 8.63 17.31
C LEU A 330 -16.43 10.13 17.48
N LEU A 331 -16.20 10.95 16.44
CA LEU A 331 -16.56 12.37 16.46
C LEU A 331 -18.08 12.57 16.48
N HIS A 332 -18.85 11.73 15.77
CA HIS A 332 -20.31 11.73 15.86
C HIS A 332 -20.83 11.37 17.26
N PHE A 333 -20.20 10.40 17.94
CA PHE A 333 -20.54 10.05 19.32
C PHE A 333 -20.12 11.10 20.35
N GLY A 334 -19.02 11.82 20.10
CA GLY A 334 -18.59 12.94 20.94
C GLY A 334 -19.54 14.14 20.85
N SER A 335 -19.95 14.52 19.64
CA SER A 335 -20.83 15.68 19.42
C SER A 335 -22.27 15.45 19.91
N ALA A 336 -22.77 14.21 19.87
CA ALA A 336 -24.08 13.85 20.44
C ALA A 336 -24.14 13.98 21.97
N LYS A 337 -22.98 14.02 22.65
CA LYS A 337 -22.89 14.15 24.12
C LYS A 337 -22.81 15.60 24.59
N GLU A 338 -22.37 16.53 23.73
CA GLU A 338 -22.39 17.97 24.01
C GLU A 338 -23.73 18.63 23.69
N SER A 339 -24.59 18.02 22.86
CA SER A 339 -25.96 18.51 22.59
C SER A 339 -26.99 18.10 23.66
N SER A 340 -26.59 17.38 24.70
CA SER A 340 -27.48 16.90 25.77
C SER A 340 -27.07 17.37 27.18
N SER A 341 -26.23 18.40 27.30
CA SER A 341 -25.88 19.04 28.58
C SER A 341 -26.45 20.45 28.68
#